data_AF-A0A6N9HHC3-F1
#
_entry.id   AF-A0A6N9HHC3-F1
#
_cell.length_a   1.000
_cell.length_b   1.000
_cell.length_c   1.000
_cell.angle_alpha   90.00
_cell.angle_beta   90.00
_cell.angle_gamma   90.00
#
_symmetry.space_group_name_H-M   'P 1'
#
loop_
_entity.id
_entity.type
_entity.pdbx_description
1 polymer ?
#
loop_
_entity_poly.entity_id
_entity_poly.type
_entity_poly.pdbx_seq_one_letter_code
_entity_poly.pdbx_strand_id
1 'polypeptide(L)'
;MVSLLLAAALGAAPSVPDPLWQCTAAHYRGFVSPSGARGNWPTVAKLPEHLRETRHITLSTPGIAPGGRAHMMFVDSAAKVVYIVQTSGPADTEVVFGPLPPVECPPA
;
A
#
# COMPACT_ATOMS: atom_id res chain seq x y z
N MET A 1 30.13 12.80 -42.06
CA MET A 1 29.62 13.45 -40.84
C MET A 1 28.19 13.04 -40.60
N VAL A 2 27.93 12.13 -39.67
CA VAL A 2 26.66 12.07 -38.92
C VAL A 2 27.01 11.52 -37.54
N SER A 3 27.16 12.42 -36.55
CA SER A 3 27.21 12.07 -35.14
C SER A 3 25.78 12.06 -34.61
N LEU A 4 25.25 10.87 -34.31
CA LEU A 4 23.98 10.74 -33.59
C LEU A 4 24.30 10.61 -32.10
N LEU A 5 24.15 11.73 -31.40
CA LEU A 5 23.99 11.79 -29.94
C LEU A 5 22.68 11.09 -29.60
N LEU A 6 22.74 9.92 -28.96
CA LEU A 6 21.55 9.31 -28.36
C LEU A 6 21.58 9.53 -26.85
N ALA A 7 20.62 10.33 -26.39
CA ALA A 7 20.41 10.73 -25.02
C ALA A 7 20.26 9.50 -24.11
N ALA A 8 21.01 9.49 -23.01
CA ALA A 8 20.80 8.57 -21.91
C ALA A 8 19.42 8.87 -21.28
N ALA A 9 18.42 8.08 -21.64
CA ALA A 9 17.21 7.98 -20.86
C ALA A 9 17.60 7.34 -19.51
N LEU A 10 17.86 8.16 -18.49
CA LEU A 10 17.73 7.71 -17.11
C LEU A 10 16.24 7.42 -16.91
N GLY A 11 15.82 6.23 -17.33
CA GLY A 11 14.57 5.65 -16.85
C GLY A 11 14.67 5.67 -15.34
N ALA A 12 13.83 6.46 -14.69
CA ALA A 12 13.70 6.48 -13.25
C ALA A 12 13.37 5.04 -12.84
N ALA A 13 14.38 4.31 -12.38
CA ALA A 13 14.19 2.99 -11.82
C ALA A 13 13.13 3.14 -10.72
N PRO A 14 12.14 2.23 -10.65
CA PRO A 14 11.18 2.29 -9.56
C PRO A 14 11.97 2.32 -8.26
N SER A 15 11.86 3.42 -7.51
CA SER A 15 12.53 3.58 -6.23
C SER A 15 12.13 2.38 -5.38
N VAL A 16 13.10 1.52 -5.06
CA VAL A 16 12.89 0.37 -4.18
C VAL A 16 12.21 0.91 -2.93
N PRO A 17 11.01 0.41 -2.55
CA PRO A 17 10.32 0.91 -1.38
C PRO A 17 11.23 0.80 -0.17
N ASP A 18 11.30 1.85 0.65
CA ASP A 18 12.06 1.87 1.91
C ASP A 18 11.90 0.53 2.66
N PRO A 19 12.99 -0.14 3.07
CA PRO A 19 12.93 -1.41 3.80
C PRO A 19 11.93 -1.39 4.97
N LEU A 20 11.80 -0.26 5.68
CA LEU A 20 10.82 -0.09 6.76
C LEU A 20 9.39 -0.37 6.28
N TRP A 21 9.01 0.18 5.13
CA TRP A 21 7.65 0.01 4.59
C TRP A 21 7.43 -1.39 4.04
N GLN A 22 8.48 -2.08 3.59
CA GLN A 22 8.38 -3.48 3.19
C GLN A 22 8.11 -4.39 4.39
N CYS A 23 8.80 -4.17 5.51
CA CYS A 23 8.59 -4.91 6.76
C CYS A 23 7.22 -4.59 7.39
N THR A 24 6.84 -3.31 7.37
CA THR A 24 5.51 -2.86 7.77
C THR A 24 4.41 -3.55 6.93
N ALA A 25 4.57 -3.61 5.61
CA ALA A 25 3.65 -4.34 4.74
C ALA A 25 3.63 -5.84 5.05
N ALA A 26 4.78 -6.47 5.24
CA ALA A 26 4.88 -7.89 5.58
C ALA A 26 4.17 -8.22 6.90
N HIS A 27 4.32 -7.36 7.92
CA HIS A 27 3.59 -7.47 9.17
C HIS A 27 2.07 -7.41 8.94
N TYR A 28 1.58 -6.36 8.25
CA TYR A 28 0.14 -6.17 8.05
C TYR A 28 -0.51 -7.20 7.11
N ARG A 29 0.26 -7.79 6.18
CA ARG A 29 -0.20 -8.93 5.37
C ARG A 29 -0.70 -10.09 6.22
N GLY A 30 -0.12 -10.32 7.40
CA GLY A 30 -0.56 -11.37 8.32
C GLY A 30 -1.98 -11.20 8.87
N PHE A 31 -2.56 -9.99 8.76
CA PHE A 31 -3.86 -9.65 9.35
C PHE A 31 -4.97 -9.47 8.32
N VAL A 32 -4.65 -9.52 7.02
CA VAL A 32 -5.61 -9.28 5.94
C VAL A 32 -5.72 -10.47 5.00
N SER A 33 -6.89 -10.65 4.41
CA SER A 33 -7.19 -11.73 3.47
C SER A 33 -8.38 -11.33 2.59
N PRO A 34 -8.71 -12.09 1.53
CA PRO A 34 -9.94 -11.88 0.76
C PRO A 34 -11.22 -11.83 1.62
N SER A 35 -11.23 -12.48 2.79
CA SER A 35 -12.35 -12.49 3.74
C SER A 35 -12.43 -11.23 4.62
N GLY A 36 -11.43 -10.34 4.56
CA GLY A 36 -11.35 -9.10 5.31
C GLY A 36 -10.11 -8.97 6.20
N ALA A 37 -10.08 -7.89 6.98
CA ALA A 37 -9.08 -7.64 8.01
C ALA A 37 -9.50 -8.24 9.35
N ARG A 38 -8.55 -8.79 10.11
CA ARG A 38 -8.76 -9.34 11.46
C ARG A 38 -8.13 -8.49 12.56
N GLY A 39 -7.37 -7.46 12.20
CA GLY A 39 -6.77 -6.53 13.15
C GLY A 39 -7.82 -5.63 13.79
N ASN A 40 -7.71 -5.38 15.10
CA ASN A 40 -8.50 -4.37 15.78
C ASN A 40 -7.85 -3.00 15.57
N TRP A 41 -8.19 -2.35 14.46
CA TRP A 41 -7.56 -1.11 14.01
C TRP A 41 -8.52 0.06 14.07
N PRO A 42 -8.02 1.29 14.33
CA PRO A 42 -8.82 2.49 14.13
C PRO A 42 -9.30 2.58 12.69
N THR A 43 -10.49 3.14 12.50
CA THR A 43 -11.04 3.44 11.17
C THR A 43 -11.23 4.94 11.03
N VAL A 44 -11.00 5.44 9.82
CA VAL A 44 -11.28 6.82 9.44
C VAL A 44 -12.27 6.83 8.29
N ALA A 45 -13.02 7.94 8.17
CA ALA A 45 -14.08 8.04 7.17
C ALA A 45 -13.56 8.01 5.72
N LYS A 46 -12.31 8.45 5.49
CA LYS A 46 -11.69 8.49 4.18
C LYS A 46 -10.17 8.46 4.26
N LEU A 47 -9.53 8.01 3.19
CA LEU A 47 -8.09 8.13 3.02
C LEU A 47 -7.70 9.63 2.96
N PRO A 48 -6.61 10.07 3.62
CA PRO A 48 -6.09 11.42 3.44
C PRO A 48 -5.91 11.77 1.97
N GLU A 49 -6.39 12.94 1.56
CA GLU A 49 -6.47 13.33 0.14
C GLU A 49 -5.11 13.29 -0.56
N HIS A 50 -4.05 13.70 0.13
CA HIS A 50 -2.69 13.70 -0.41
C HIS A 50 -2.13 12.30 -0.71
N LEU A 51 -2.79 11.23 -0.23
CA LEU A 51 -2.38 9.84 -0.47
C LEU A 51 -3.11 9.19 -1.66
N ARG A 52 -4.21 9.74 -2.16
CA ARG A 52 -5.05 9.10 -3.19
C ARG A 52 -4.30 8.77 -4.48
N GLU A 53 -3.34 9.61 -4.85
CA GLU A 53 -2.54 9.46 -6.08
C GLU A 53 -1.15 8.88 -5.82
N THR A 54 -0.87 8.47 -4.57
CA THR A 54 0.42 7.90 -4.20
C THR A 54 0.48 6.41 -4.52
N ARG A 55 1.71 5.91 -4.69
CA ARG A 55 1.93 4.47 -4.82
C ARG A 55 1.52 3.77 -3.53
N HIS A 56 0.77 2.68 -3.66
CA HIS A 56 0.40 1.79 -2.57
C HIS A 56 1.15 0.45 -2.65
N ILE A 57 1.18 -0.28 -1.54
CA ILE A 57 1.67 -1.67 -1.48
C ILE A 57 0.47 -2.60 -1.34
N THR A 58 0.28 -3.52 -2.29
CA THR A 58 -0.77 -4.55 -2.18
C THR A 58 -0.45 -5.52 -1.05
N LEU A 59 -1.39 -5.64 -0.10
CA LEU A 59 -1.32 -6.59 1.01
C LEU A 59 -2.11 -7.86 0.70
N SER A 60 -3.30 -7.71 0.12
CA SER A 60 -4.15 -8.83 -0.29
C SER A 60 -4.91 -8.49 -1.57
N THR A 61 -5.08 -9.48 -2.43
CA THR A 61 -5.93 -9.40 -3.63
C THR A 61 -7.29 -10.03 -3.33
N PRO A 62 -8.38 -9.63 -4.01
CA PRO A 62 -9.72 -10.12 -3.72
C PRO A 62 -9.92 -11.63 -3.98
N GLY A 63 -8.98 -12.30 -4.67
CA GLY A 63 -9.10 -13.72 -5.00
C GLY A 63 -10.21 -13.98 -6.03
N ILE A 64 -10.64 -15.24 -6.13
CA ILE A 64 -11.67 -15.67 -7.10
C ILE A 64 -13.09 -15.66 -6.54
N ALA A 65 -13.26 -15.35 -5.24
CA ALA A 65 -14.56 -15.40 -4.58
C ALA A 65 -15.40 -14.15 -4.88
N PRO A 66 -16.70 -14.29 -5.18
CA PRO A 66 -17.61 -13.15 -5.26
C PRO A 66 -17.58 -12.32 -3.96
N GLY A 67 -17.38 -11.01 -4.09
CA GLY A 67 -17.30 -10.10 -2.93
C GLY A 67 -15.97 -10.15 -2.16
N GLY A 68 -14.95 -10.82 -2.70
CA GLY A 68 -13.60 -10.80 -2.15
C GLY A 68 -13.04 -9.39 -1.98
N ARG A 69 -12.25 -9.20 -0.92
CA ARG A 69 -11.70 -7.90 -0.52
C ARG A 69 -10.25 -7.76 -0.95
N ALA A 70 -9.91 -6.64 -1.57
CA ALA A 70 -8.53 -6.22 -1.77
C ALA A 70 -8.09 -5.36 -0.59
N HIS A 71 -6.80 -5.37 -0.28
CA HIS A 71 -6.19 -4.54 0.76
C HIS A 71 -4.93 -3.88 0.22
N MET A 72 -4.90 -2.56 0.27
CA MET A 72 -3.80 -1.73 -0.22
C MET A 72 -3.28 -0.86 0.93
N MET A 73 -1.97 -0.85 1.13
CA MET A 73 -1.32 -0.02 2.15
C MET A 73 -0.78 1.25 1.51
N PHE A 74 -1.21 2.40 2.02
CA PHE A 74 -0.73 3.72 1.67
C PHE A 74 0.20 4.22 2.78
N VAL A 75 1.32 4.83 2.38
CA VAL A 75 2.34 5.33 3.31
C VAL A 75 2.25 6.85 3.38
N ASP A 76 2.00 7.38 4.57
CA ASP A 76 2.18 8.80 4.87
C ASP A 76 3.57 8.98 5.51
N SER A 77 4.57 9.24 4.67
CA SER A 77 5.95 9.38 5.10
C SER A 77 6.18 10.64 5.95
N ALA A 78 5.36 11.68 5.77
CA ALA A 78 5.44 12.92 6.53
C ALA A 78 4.95 12.70 7.98
N ALA A 79 3.81 12.01 8.15
CA ALA A 79 3.28 11.66 9.46
C ALA A 79 3.90 10.38 10.06
N LYS A 80 4.71 9.65 9.28
CA LYS A 80 5.33 8.35 9.65
C LYS A 80 4.28 7.33 10.10
N VAL A 81 3.21 7.20 9.34
CA VAL A 81 2.13 6.23 9.58
C VAL A 81 1.70 5.58 8.26
N VAL A 82 0.91 4.51 8.36
CA VAL A 82 0.29 3.88 7.20
C VAL A 82 -1.24 3.85 7.34
N TYR A 83 -1.91 3.79 6.19
CA TYR A 83 -3.34 3.54 6.09
C TYR A 83 -3.56 2.30 5.24
N ILE A 84 -4.49 1.44 5.63
CA ILE A 84 -4.87 0.27 4.84
C ILE A 84 -6.27 0.51 4.31
N VAL A 85 -6.40 0.57 2.99
CA VAL A 85 -7.68 0.66 2.30
C VAL A 85 -8.12 -0.74 1.94
N GLN A 86 -9.32 -1.10 2.40
CA GLN A 86 -10.03 -2.28 1.98
C GLN A 86 -11.10 -1.91 0.97
N THR A 87 -11.11 -2.59 -0.18
CA THR A 87 -12.16 -2.45 -1.20
C THR A 87 -12.82 -3.80 -1.46
N SER A 88 -14.14 -3.85 -1.57
CA SER A 88 -14.88 -5.06 -1.97
C SER A 88 -15.75 -4.83 -3.20
N GLY A 89 -15.84 -5.84 -4.07
CA GLY A 89 -16.83 -5.91 -5.15
C GLY A 89 -16.86 -4.66 -6.05
N PRO A 90 -17.98 -4.37 -6.74
CA PRO A 90 -18.10 -3.14 -7.52
C PRO A 90 -17.92 -1.91 -6.61
N ALA A 91 -16.89 -1.13 -6.94
CA ALA A 91 -16.41 0.22 -6.55
C ALA A 91 -16.80 0.92 -5.22
N ASP A 92 -17.90 0.60 -4.53
CA ASP A 92 -18.51 1.54 -3.58
C ASP A 92 -18.43 1.13 -2.10
N THR A 93 -17.69 0.07 -1.78
CA THR A 93 -17.49 -0.34 -0.37
C THR A 93 -16.02 -0.24 0.01
N GLU A 94 -15.65 0.94 0.50
CA GLU A 94 -14.33 1.25 1.04
C GLU A 94 -14.36 1.26 2.57
N VAL A 95 -13.36 0.65 3.21
CA VAL A 95 -13.06 0.86 4.63
C VAL A 95 -11.60 1.26 4.74
N VAL A 96 -11.32 2.35 5.46
CA VAL A 96 -9.96 2.85 5.67
C VAL A 96 -9.55 2.62 7.11
N PHE A 97 -8.55 1.75 7.30
CA PHE A 97 -7.93 1.49 8.59
C PHE A 97 -6.72 2.39 8.77
N GLY A 98 -6.60 3.04 9.93
CA GLY A 98 -5.46 3.85 10.30
C GLY A 98 -5.82 5.13 11.05
N PRO A 99 -4.82 5.98 11.36
CA PRO A 99 -3.39 5.77 11.10
C PRO A 99 -2.82 4.58 11.90
N LEU A 100 -1.96 3.79 11.28
CA LEU A 100 -1.28 2.65 11.90
C LEU A 100 0.24 2.91 11.98
N PRO A 101 0.93 2.44 13.03
CA PRO A 101 2.37 2.67 13.18
C PRO A 101 3.20 1.85 12.17
N PRO A 102 4.40 2.32 11.77
CA PRO A 102 5.38 1.47 11.11
C PRO A 102 5.79 0.30 12.02
N VAL A 103 6.25 -0.78 11.39
CA VAL A 103 6.88 -1.90 12.07
C VAL A 103 8.32 -2.00 11.60
N GLU A 104 9.25 -1.98 12.55
CA GLU A 104 10.67 -2.16 12.26
C GLU A 104 10.92 -3.54 11.64
N CYS A 105 11.91 -3.61 10.76
CA CYS A 105 12.38 -4.89 10.27
C CYS A 105 13.00 -5.70 11.41
N PRO A 106 12.75 -7.01 11.49
CA PRO A 106 13.50 -7.86 12.42
C PRO A 106 15.00 -7.76 12.10
N PRO A 107 15.87 -7.82 13.12
CA PRO A 107 17.31 -7.88 12.90
C PRO A 107 17.64 -9.12 12.06
N ALA A 108 18.62 -8.96 11.16
CA ALA A 108 19.11 -10.02 10.28
C ALA A 108 19.82 -11.14 11.04
#